data_AF-A0A179DGH2-F1
#
_entry.id   AF-A0A179DGH2-F1
#
_cell.length_a   1.000
_cell.length_b   1.000
_cell.length_c   1.000
_cell.angle_alpha   90.00
_cell.angle_beta   90.00
_cell.angle_gamma   90.00
#
_symmetry.space_group_name_H-M   'P 1'
#
loop_
_entity.id
_entity.type
_entity.pdbx_description
1 polymer ?
#
loop_
_entity_poly.entity_id
_entity_poly.type
_entity_poly.pdbx_seq_one_letter_code
_entity_poly.pdbx_strand_id
1 'polypeptide(L)'
;MKNILKINHKMIKALFTLILLLLSSLIFAQKIKLNTVDFELKPEEIAKINRIVSYETKIFNGLYDNLINDTLQLNINLYSKYKNFRSALEQYGMKGFTESGFYSSTTDQSFIYYEGIENLQTVLHETSHALLKNNSRYYPRWFTEGLAEFLETLEEKHFSIQIVAQFDRLERMKYDYQKQEKLNLLKYISNNEGWRDKGKLEYMYTTSYSIIFYLYKKDPQFISKMAQMYRKGYSQEKIFSTLFGSVSNFENGFNLYYR
;
A
#
# COMPACT_ATOMS: atom_id res chain seq x y z
N MET A 1 -62.39 5.76 -20.31
CA MET A 1 -62.00 4.61 -19.45
C MET A 1 -60.71 4.00 -19.97
N LYS A 2 -59.66 3.99 -19.12
CA LYS A 2 -58.51 3.07 -19.07
C LYS A 2 -57.75 2.75 -20.37
N ASN A 3 -56.82 3.63 -20.76
CA ASN A 3 -55.59 3.20 -21.44
C ASN A 3 -54.58 2.76 -20.38
N ILE A 4 -54.58 1.46 -20.05
CA ILE A 4 -53.58 0.88 -19.16
C ILE A 4 -52.31 0.64 -19.99
N LEU A 5 -51.22 1.33 -19.64
CA LEU A 5 -49.89 1.05 -20.19
C LEU A 5 -49.61 -0.45 -20.08
N LYS A 6 -49.45 -1.13 -21.22
CA LYS A 6 -48.81 -2.46 -21.25
C LYS A 6 -47.35 -2.28 -20.89
N ILE A 7 -47.03 -2.36 -19.61
CA ILE A 7 -45.65 -2.28 -19.15
C ILE A 7 -44.92 -3.54 -19.64
N ASN A 8 -43.90 -3.35 -20.46
CA ASN A 8 -43.13 -4.44 -21.04
C ASN A 8 -42.36 -5.18 -19.92
N HIS A 9 -42.77 -6.41 -19.61
CA HIS A 9 -42.15 -7.22 -18.56
C HIS A 9 -40.64 -7.43 -18.76
N LYS A 10 -40.12 -7.43 -20.00
CA LYS A 10 -38.67 -7.50 -20.24
C LYS A 10 -37.96 -6.23 -19.78
N MET A 11 -38.58 -5.07 -19.98
CA MET A 11 -38.05 -3.77 -19.58
C MET A 11 -38.05 -3.59 -18.06
N ILE A 12 -39.10 -4.06 -17.37
CA ILE A 12 -39.15 -4.08 -15.90
C ILE A 12 -38.03 -4.98 -15.34
N LYS A 13 -37.86 -6.19 -15.90
CA LYS A 13 -36.79 -7.11 -15.46
C LYS A 13 -35.41 -6.49 -15.68
N ALA A 14 -35.15 -5.89 -16.84
CA ALA A 14 -33.88 -5.23 -17.13
C ALA A 14 -33.61 -4.06 -16.16
N LEU A 15 -34.62 -3.23 -15.89
CA LEU A 15 -34.50 -2.12 -14.93
C LEU A 15 -34.25 -2.64 -13.51
N PHE A 16 -34.95 -3.70 -13.10
CA PHE A 16 -34.78 -4.32 -11.78
C PHE A 16 -33.39 -4.97 -11.63
N THR A 17 -32.88 -5.65 -12.66
CA THR A 17 -31.52 -6.17 -12.68
C THR A 17 -30.47 -5.05 -12.63
N LEU A 18 -30.69 -3.95 -13.36
CA LEU A 18 -29.80 -2.79 -13.31
C LEU A 18 -29.80 -2.15 -11.91
N ILE A 19 -30.96 -1.99 -11.29
CA ILE A 19 -31.10 -1.48 -9.92
C ILE A 19 -30.39 -2.41 -8.92
N LEU A 20 -30.56 -3.73 -9.05
CA LEU A 20 -29.87 -4.70 -8.20
C LEU A 20 -28.35 -4.65 -8.37
N LEU A 21 -27.85 -4.52 -9.61
CA LEU A 21 -26.42 -4.36 -9.89
C LEU A 21 -25.88 -3.06 -9.27
N LEU A 22 -26.60 -1.95 -9.43
CA LEU A 22 -26.23 -0.66 -8.83
C LEU A 22 -26.25 -0.73 -7.29
N LEU A 23 -27.26 -1.33 -6.68
CA LEU A 23 -27.35 -1.52 -5.23
C LEU A 23 -26.24 -2.43 -4.70
N SER A 24 -25.89 -3.50 -5.41
CA SER A 24 -24.78 -4.36 -5.01
C SER A 24 -23.44 -3.63 -5.04
N SER A 25 -23.20 -2.76 -6.02
CA SER A 25 -21.97 -1.97 -6.12
C SER A 25 -21.79 -0.98 -4.96
N LEU A 26 -22.88 -0.53 -4.34
CA LEU A 26 -22.85 0.36 -3.16
C LEU A 26 -22.52 -0.39 -1.87
N ILE A 27 -22.86 -1.69 -1.77
CA ILE A 27 -22.62 -2.51 -0.57
C ILE A 27 -21.15 -2.99 -0.51
N PHE A 28 -20.50 -3.15 -1.67
CA PHE A 28 -19.10 -3.58 -1.79
C PHE A 28 -18.11 -2.42 -2.02
N ALA A 29 -18.55 -1.17 -1.86
CA ALA A 29 -17.64 -0.04 -1.93
C ALA A 29 -16.73 -0.01 -0.68
N GLN A 30 -15.42 0.15 -0.89
CA GLN A 30 -14.48 0.38 0.20
C GLN A 30 -14.96 1.55 1.06
N LYS A 31 -14.98 1.37 2.38
CA LYS A 31 -15.38 2.42 3.32
C LYS A 31 -14.21 3.39 3.54
N ILE A 32 -14.11 4.41 2.69
CA ILE A 32 -13.09 5.46 2.79
C ILE A 32 -13.73 6.71 3.36
N LYS A 33 -13.20 7.19 4.50
CA LYS A 33 -13.59 8.45 5.12
C LYS A 33 -12.46 9.46 4.94
N LEU A 34 -12.64 10.38 3.99
CA LEU A 34 -11.73 11.50 3.77
C LEU A 34 -12.16 12.68 4.65
N ASN A 35 -11.28 13.13 5.53
CA ASN A 35 -11.45 14.36 6.30
C ASN A 35 -10.45 15.39 5.79
N THR A 36 -10.94 16.52 5.26
CA THR A 36 -10.07 17.63 4.81
C THR A 36 -9.98 18.70 5.89
N VAL A 37 -8.78 19.27 6.06
CA VAL A 37 -8.53 20.33 7.05
C VAL A 37 -8.19 21.63 6.34
N ASP A 38 -9.07 22.62 6.47
CA ASP A 38 -9.00 23.95 5.83
C ASP A 38 -9.09 23.96 4.29
N PHE A 39 -9.68 22.93 3.67
CA PHE A 39 -9.97 22.91 2.24
C PHE A 39 -11.08 21.90 1.90
N GLU A 40 -11.52 21.91 0.65
CA GLU A 40 -12.44 20.92 0.09
C GLU A 40 -11.79 20.26 -1.13
N LEU A 41 -11.96 18.94 -1.25
CA LEU A 41 -11.58 18.21 -2.45
C LEU A 41 -12.65 18.38 -3.52
N LYS A 42 -12.24 18.48 -4.78
CA LYS A 42 -13.18 18.45 -5.89
C LYS A 42 -13.76 17.03 -6.06
N PRO A 43 -14.98 16.87 -6.60
CA PRO A 43 -15.59 15.56 -6.80
C PRO A 43 -14.71 14.58 -7.59
N GLU A 44 -13.99 15.06 -8.59
CA GLU A 44 -13.05 14.26 -9.39
C GLU A 44 -11.83 13.77 -8.60
N GLU A 45 -11.34 14.56 -7.64
CA GLU A 45 -10.24 14.18 -6.75
C GLU A 45 -10.70 13.08 -5.79
N ILE A 46 -11.88 13.26 -5.19
CA ILE A 46 -12.51 12.24 -4.32
C ILE A 46 -12.68 10.93 -5.10
N ALA A 47 -13.18 11.01 -6.35
CA ALA A 47 -13.38 9.83 -7.19
C ALA A 47 -12.05 9.13 -7.53
N LYS A 48 -10.98 9.89 -7.83
CA LYS A 48 -9.65 9.33 -8.11
C LYS A 48 -9.04 8.68 -6.87
N ILE A 49 -9.06 9.35 -5.71
CA ILE A 49 -8.60 8.80 -4.43
C ILE A 49 -9.35 7.51 -4.11
N ASN A 50 -10.68 7.53 -4.17
CA ASN A 50 -11.49 6.34 -3.88
C ASN A 50 -11.15 5.18 -4.80
N ARG A 51 -10.99 5.43 -6.10
CA ARG A 51 -10.69 4.39 -7.09
C ARG A 51 -9.33 3.75 -6.85
N ILE A 52 -8.29 4.57 -6.61
CA ILE A 52 -6.93 4.04 -6.43
C ILE A 52 -6.75 3.34 -5.08
N VAL A 53 -7.30 3.89 -4.00
CA VAL A 53 -7.31 3.23 -2.67
C VAL A 53 -8.11 1.93 -2.71
N SER A 54 -9.26 1.91 -3.39
CA SER A 54 -10.03 0.67 -3.57
C SER A 54 -9.27 -0.37 -4.39
N TYR A 55 -8.44 0.06 -5.35
CA TYR A 55 -7.58 -0.86 -6.10
C TYR A 55 -6.49 -1.45 -5.20
N GLU A 56 -5.87 -0.62 -4.36
CA GLU A 56 -4.91 -1.07 -3.35
C GLU A 56 -5.54 -2.10 -2.38
N THR A 57 -6.74 -1.85 -1.86
CA THR A 57 -7.48 -2.85 -1.06
C THR A 57 -7.59 -4.19 -1.79
N LYS A 58 -7.94 -4.18 -3.09
CA LYS A 58 -8.08 -5.42 -3.87
C LYS A 58 -6.76 -6.16 -4.00
N ILE A 59 -5.64 -5.45 -4.13
CA ILE A 59 -4.30 -6.07 -4.08
C ILE A 59 -4.14 -6.79 -2.73
N PHE A 60 -4.42 -6.11 -1.62
CA PHE A 60 -4.34 -6.70 -0.28
C PHE A 60 -5.25 -7.93 -0.12
N ASN A 61 -6.49 -7.88 -0.59
CA ASN A 61 -7.37 -9.05 -0.61
C ASN A 61 -6.78 -10.23 -1.37
N GLY A 62 -6.18 -9.96 -2.55
CA GLY A 62 -5.46 -10.97 -3.32
C GLY A 62 -4.23 -11.52 -2.61
N LEU A 63 -3.49 -10.69 -1.85
CA LEU A 63 -2.33 -11.15 -1.08
C LEU A 63 -2.72 -12.17 0.00
N TYR A 64 -3.89 -12.03 0.62
CA TYR A 64 -4.33 -12.88 1.73
C TYR A 64 -5.46 -13.85 1.39
N ASP A 65 -5.91 -13.88 0.13
CA ASP A 65 -7.02 -14.70 -0.37
C ASP A 65 -8.28 -14.57 0.51
N ASN A 66 -8.63 -13.35 0.88
CA ASN A 66 -9.84 -13.04 1.66
C ASN A 66 -10.30 -11.60 1.43
N LEU A 67 -11.51 -11.26 1.89
CA LEU A 67 -12.15 -9.96 1.67
C LEU A 67 -12.28 -9.12 2.95
N ILE A 68 -11.46 -9.39 3.98
CA ILE A 68 -11.61 -8.68 5.27
C ILE A 68 -11.38 -7.17 5.12
N ASN A 69 -10.58 -6.75 4.13
CA ASN A 69 -10.25 -5.35 3.92
C ASN A 69 -11.40 -4.53 3.30
N ASP A 70 -12.35 -5.18 2.61
CA ASP A 70 -13.52 -4.49 2.02
C ASP A 70 -14.39 -3.84 3.10
N THR A 71 -14.37 -4.40 4.31
CA THR A 71 -15.13 -3.90 5.46
C THR A 71 -14.35 -2.91 6.33
N LEU A 72 -13.04 -2.77 6.11
CA LEU A 72 -12.19 -1.87 6.87
C LEU A 72 -12.58 -0.41 6.59
N GLN A 73 -12.81 0.37 7.64
CA GLN A 73 -12.97 1.80 7.47
C GLN A 73 -11.60 2.49 7.44
N LEU A 74 -11.23 3.02 6.29
CA LEU A 74 -10.00 3.80 6.10
C LEU A 74 -10.27 5.27 6.43
N ASN A 75 -9.73 5.75 7.55
CA ASN A 75 -9.87 7.14 7.98
C ASN A 75 -8.63 7.94 7.57
N ILE A 76 -8.78 8.84 6.60
CA ILE A 76 -7.67 9.58 6.01
C ILE A 76 -7.88 11.07 6.25
N ASN A 77 -6.98 11.69 7.01
CA ASN A 77 -6.99 13.10 7.32
C ASN A 77 -5.98 13.84 6.43
N LEU A 78 -6.48 14.71 5.56
CA LEU A 78 -5.69 15.48 4.60
C LEU A 78 -5.55 16.93 5.08
N TYR A 79 -4.33 17.44 5.02
CA TYR A 79 -3.98 18.80 5.44
C TYR A 79 -3.38 19.55 4.26
N SER A 80 -4.03 20.62 3.80
CA SER A 80 -3.48 21.47 2.71
C SER A 80 -2.40 22.45 3.19
N LYS A 81 -2.36 22.74 4.50
CA LYS A 81 -1.38 23.64 5.12
C LYS A 81 -0.42 22.84 6.00
N TYR A 82 0.87 22.91 5.68
CA TYR A 82 1.92 22.24 6.46
C TYR A 82 1.91 22.63 7.94
N LYS A 83 1.55 23.88 8.29
CA LYS A 83 1.41 24.31 9.70
C LYS A 83 0.41 23.44 10.49
N ASN A 84 -0.75 23.14 9.91
CA ASN A 84 -1.77 22.33 10.57
C ASN A 84 -1.35 20.86 10.66
N PHE A 85 -0.73 20.35 9.59
CA PHE A 85 -0.14 19.01 9.60
C PHE A 85 0.94 18.88 10.69
N ARG A 86 1.81 19.89 10.82
CA ARG A 86 2.83 19.94 11.87
C ARG A 86 2.23 19.92 13.28
N SER A 87 1.10 20.57 13.51
CA SER A 87 0.39 20.46 14.79
C SER A 87 -0.13 19.05 15.04
N ALA A 88 -0.58 18.33 14.01
CA ALA A 88 -0.92 16.91 14.14
C ALA A 88 0.33 16.06 14.46
N LEU A 89 1.47 16.30 13.80
CA LEU A 89 2.74 15.63 14.13
C LEU A 89 3.14 15.83 15.60
N GLU A 90 2.96 17.03 16.14
CA GLU A 90 3.23 17.33 17.56
C GLU A 90 2.27 16.59 18.50
N GLN A 91 0.97 16.64 18.20
CA GLN A 91 -0.07 15.97 18.99
C GLN A 91 0.17 14.46 19.12
N TYR A 92 0.65 13.82 18.04
CA TYR A 92 0.87 12.37 17.99
C TYR A 92 2.33 11.95 18.23
N GLY A 93 3.22 12.89 18.58
CA GLY A 93 4.63 12.58 18.86
C GLY A 93 5.45 12.15 17.64
N MET A 94 4.99 12.49 16.43
CA MET A 94 5.59 12.13 15.14
C MET A 94 6.51 13.21 14.57
N LYS A 95 6.65 14.36 15.26
CA LYS A 95 7.50 15.47 14.82
C LYS A 95 8.95 15.03 14.62
N GLY A 96 9.47 15.23 13.41
CA GLY A 96 10.84 14.91 13.04
C GLY A 96 11.10 13.43 12.69
N PHE A 97 10.05 12.59 12.66
CA PHE A 97 10.09 11.22 12.13
C PHE A 97 9.60 11.14 10.68
N THR A 98 8.69 12.03 10.29
CA THR A 98 8.10 12.12 8.96
C THR A 98 7.82 13.58 8.62
N GLU A 99 7.79 13.89 7.33
CA GLU A 99 7.51 15.23 6.81
C GLU A 99 6.25 15.28 5.94
N SER A 100 5.73 14.14 5.48
CA SER A 100 4.63 14.07 4.52
C SER A 100 3.41 13.29 5.04
N GLY A 101 3.60 12.25 5.85
CA GLY A 101 2.48 11.47 6.37
C GLY A 101 2.82 10.47 7.47
N PHE A 102 1.81 10.06 8.22
CA PHE A 102 1.91 8.89 9.10
C PHE A 102 0.55 8.23 9.32
N TYR A 103 0.59 6.93 9.51
CA TYR A 103 -0.51 6.13 10.02
C TYR A 103 -0.34 5.90 11.52
N SER A 104 -1.36 6.26 12.30
CA SER A 104 -1.40 5.97 13.73
C SER A 104 -2.13 4.66 13.98
N SER A 105 -1.38 3.64 14.40
CA SER A 105 -1.96 2.38 14.85
C SER A 105 -2.80 2.51 16.12
N THR A 106 -2.70 3.62 16.86
CA THR A 106 -3.48 3.83 18.09
C THR A 106 -4.88 4.34 17.77
N THR A 107 -5.01 5.22 16.78
CA THR A 107 -6.31 5.81 16.41
C THR A 107 -6.94 5.19 15.17
N ASP A 108 -6.21 4.33 14.45
CA ASP A 108 -6.65 3.78 13.15
C ASP A 108 -6.94 4.87 12.12
N GLN A 109 -6.02 5.84 12.05
CA GLN A 109 -6.12 7.00 11.17
C GLN A 109 -4.79 7.33 10.50
N SER A 110 -4.86 7.75 9.24
CA SER A 110 -3.75 8.31 8.49
C SER A 110 -3.83 9.83 8.51
N PHE A 111 -2.68 10.49 8.62
CA PHE A 111 -2.55 11.95 8.64
C PHE A 111 -1.53 12.34 7.59
N ILE A 112 -1.90 13.20 6.65
CA ILE A 112 -1.12 13.43 5.43
C ILE A 112 -1.09 14.93 5.11
N TYR A 113 0.12 15.45 4.87
CA TYR A 113 0.30 16.71 4.18
C TYR A 113 -0.03 16.52 2.70
N TYR A 114 -1.16 17.07 2.28
CA TYR A 114 -1.73 16.86 0.94
C TYR A 114 -1.42 18.05 0.05
N GLU A 115 -0.53 17.83 -0.92
CA GLU A 115 -0.10 18.84 -1.89
C GLU A 115 -0.92 18.83 -3.19
N GLY A 116 -1.88 17.91 -3.32
CA GLY A 116 -2.79 17.81 -4.45
C GLY A 116 -2.86 16.40 -5.05
N ILE A 117 -3.75 16.24 -6.03
CA ILE A 117 -4.10 14.94 -6.62
C ILE A 117 -2.98 14.30 -7.47
N GLU A 118 -1.95 15.08 -7.78
CA GLU A 118 -0.75 14.60 -8.46
C GLU A 118 0.21 13.89 -7.48
N ASN A 119 0.07 14.13 -6.17
CA ASN A 119 0.90 13.52 -5.12
C ASN A 119 0.08 12.60 -4.20
N LEU A 120 -0.43 11.50 -4.77
CA LEU A 120 -1.17 10.48 -4.02
C LEU A 120 -0.28 9.42 -3.35
N GLN A 121 1.02 9.49 -3.56
CA GLN A 121 1.98 8.49 -3.06
C GLN A 121 1.86 8.32 -1.55
N THR A 122 1.85 9.42 -0.79
CA THR A 122 1.69 9.36 0.67
C THR A 122 0.33 8.84 1.11
N VAL A 123 -0.75 9.09 0.35
CA VAL A 123 -2.08 8.53 0.64
C VAL A 123 -2.06 7.01 0.55
N LEU A 124 -1.46 6.48 -0.50
CA LEU A 124 -1.31 5.05 -0.72
C LEU A 124 -0.36 4.42 0.32
N HIS A 125 0.79 5.05 0.58
CA HIS A 125 1.75 4.60 1.59
C HIS A 125 1.09 4.41 2.96
N GLU A 126 0.36 5.41 3.45
CA GLU A 126 -0.30 5.31 4.75
C GLU A 126 -1.54 4.41 4.74
N THR A 127 -2.16 4.21 3.57
CA THR A 127 -3.23 3.23 3.38
C THR A 127 -2.69 1.81 3.51
N SER A 128 -1.53 1.52 2.90
CA SER A 128 -0.82 0.26 3.03
C SER A 128 -0.58 -0.13 4.49
N HIS A 129 -0.18 0.81 5.35
CA HIS A 129 0.00 0.53 6.79
C HIS A 129 -1.30 0.13 7.49
N ALA A 130 -2.42 0.79 7.18
CA ALA A 130 -3.73 0.44 7.71
C ALA A 130 -4.18 -0.96 7.25
N LEU A 131 -4.02 -1.27 5.97
CA LEU A 131 -4.37 -2.57 5.39
C LEU A 131 -3.49 -3.70 5.95
N LEU A 132 -2.18 -3.47 6.09
CA LEU A 132 -1.26 -4.41 6.73
C LEU A 132 -1.69 -4.72 8.16
N LYS A 133 -1.91 -3.69 9.00
CA LYS A 133 -2.32 -3.87 10.40
C LYS A 133 -3.62 -4.67 10.51
N ASN A 134 -4.57 -4.47 9.60
CA ASN A 134 -5.83 -5.20 9.58
C ASN A 134 -5.65 -6.72 9.32
N ASN A 135 -4.58 -7.11 8.61
CA ASN A 135 -4.32 -8.51 8.27
C ASN A 135 -3.44 -9.24 9.29
N SER A 136 -2.46 -8.56 9.89
CA SER A 136 -1.63 -9.12 10.95
C SER A 136 -0.83 -8.07 11.73
N ARG A 137 -0.36 -8.46 12.92
CA ARG A 137 0.60 -7.71 13.74
C ARG A 137 2.04 -8.22 13.63
N TYR A 138 2.28 -9.29 12.85
CA TYR A 138 3.54 -10.03 12.86
C TYR A 138 4.48 -9.73 11.67
N TYR A 139 4.28 -8.61 10.97
CA TYR A 139 5.15 -8.25 9.86
C TYR A 139 6.45 -7.60 10.33
N PRO A 140 7.62 -7.97 9.78
CA PRO A 140 8.85 -7.23 10.02
C PRO A 140 8.80 -5.88 9.28
N ARG A 141 9.47 -4.88 9.85
CA ARG A 141 9.41 -3.50 9.35
C ARG A 141 9.83 -3.36 7.89
N TRP A 142 10.88 -4.05 7.45
CA TRP A 142 11.29 -3.99 6.03
C TRP A 142 10.18 -4.47 5.07
N PHE A 143 9.35 -5.43 5.49
CA PHE A 143 8.27 -5.93 4.66
C PHE A 143 7.11 -4.95 4.62
N THR A 144 6.76 -4.34 5.77
CA THR A 144 5.68 -3.35 5.83
C THR A 144 6.02 -2.09 5.04
N GLU A 145 7.19 -1.53 5.29
CA GLU A 145 7.67 -0.33 4.62
C GLU A 145 7.92 -0.63 3.14
N GLY A 146 8.59 -1.75 2.81
CA GLY A 146 8.83 -2.12 1.42
C GLY A 146 7.57 -2.31 0.59
N LEU A 147 6.51 -2.86 1.18
CA LEU A 147 5.23 -3.01 0.48
C LEU A 147 4.51 -1.66 0.33
N ALA A 148 4.53 -0.81 1.36
CA ALA A 148 3.99 0.55 1.29
C ALA A 148 4.70 1.40 0.21
N GLU A 149 6.04 1.39 0.22
CA GLU A 149 6.90 2.03 -0.78
C GLU A 149 6.71 1.46 -2.20
N PHE A 150 6.33 0.18 -2.30
CA PHE A 150 6.02 -0.42 -3.59
C PHE A 150 4.64 0.04 -4.10
N LEU A 151 3.62 0.04 -3.25
CA LEU A 151 2.24 0.35 -3.61
C LEU A 151 1.95 1.85 -3.71
N GLU A 152 2.75 2.71 -3.09
CA GLU A 152 2.66 4.17 -3.31
C GLU A 152 2.91 4.59 -4.76
N THR A 153 3.50 3.70 -5.55
CA THR A 153 3.76 3.92 -6.98
C THR A 153 2.60 3.54 -7.89
N LEU A 154 1.45 3.14 -7.32
CA LEU A 154 0.24 2.94 -8.10
C LEU A 154 -0.13 4.25 -8.77
N GLU A 155 -0.28 4.21 -10.10
CA GLU A 155 -0.67 5.35 -10.89
C GLU A 155 -1.76 4.94 -11.88
N GLU A 156 -2.77 5.81 -12.03
CA GLU A 156 -3.80 5.65 -13.05
C GLU A 156 -3.32 6.29 -14.37
N LYS A 157 -2.98 5.46 -15.37
CA LYS A 157 -2.64 5.90 -16.74
C LYS A 157 -3.54 5.20 -17.76
N HIS A 158 -4.06 5.97 -18.72
CA HIS A 158 -4.83 5.46 -19.85
C HIS A 158 -5.95 4.47 -19.44
N PHE A 159 -6.73 4.81 -18.41
CA PHE A 159 -7.82 3.98 -17.86
C PHE A 159 -7.36 2.65 -17.22
N SER A 160 -6.07 2.51 -16.91
CA SER A 160 -5.50 1.37 -16.20
C SER A 160 -4.75 1.84 -14.95
N ILE A 161 -4.79 1.06 -13.88
CA ILE A 161 -3.96 1.28 -12.70
C ILE A 161 -2.77 0.34 -12.79
N GLN A 162 -1.57 0.88 -12.65
CA GLN A 162 -0.32 0.13 -12.77
C GLN A 162 0.69 0.59 -11.73
N ILE A 163 1.65 -0.29 -11.43
CA ILE A 163 2.82 0.02 -10.61
C ILE A 163 3.89 0.69 -11.48
N VAL A 164 4.40 1.83 -11.04
CA VAL A 164 5.50 2.54 -11.71
C VAL A 164 6.80 2.31 -10.94
N ALA A 165 7.83 1.81 -11.62
CA ALA A 165 9.11 1.54 -10.95
C ALA A 165 9.79 2.84 -10.47
N GLN A 166 10.28 2.86 -9.23
CA GLN A 166 11.14 3.91 -8.69
C GLN A 166 12.58 3.63 -9.15
N PHE A 167 12.92 4.05 -10.37
CA PHE A 167 14.19 3.71 -11.00
C PHE A 167 15.42 4.15 -10.18
N ASP A 168 15.38 5.31 -9.53
CA ASP A 168 16.51 5.80 -8.73
C ASP A 168 16.91 4.82 -7.60
N ARG A 169 15.93 4.18 -6.96
CA ARG A 169 16.16 3.15 -5.93
C ARG A 169 16.75 1.88 -6.53
N LEU A 170 16.27 1.47 -7.71
CA LEU A 170 16.76 0.29 -8.42
C LEU A 170 18.20 0.50 -8.93
N GLU A 171 18.49 1.68 -9.46
CA GLU A 171 19.84 2.08 -9.89
C GLU A 171 20.79 2.20 -8.69
N ARG A 172 20.29 2.64 -7.52
CA ARG A 172 21.09 2.62 -6.29
C ARG A 172 21.55 1.21 -5.93
N MET A 173 20.66 0.21 -6.00
CA MET A 173 21.05 -1.19 -5.73
C MET A 173 22.08 -1.72 -6.74
N LYS A 174 22.00 -1.31 -8.00
CA LYS A 174 23.01 -1.67 -9.02
C LYS A 174 24.36 -1.04 -8.72
N TYR A 175 24.36 0.24 -8.35
CA TYR A 175 25.56 0.95 -7.96
C TYR A 175 26.24 0.29 -6.74
N ASP A 176 25.48 -0.05 -5.70
CA ASP A 176 25.99 -0.71 -4.51
C ASP A 176 26.61 -2.09 -4.87
N TYR A 177 25.97 -2.85 -5.77
CA TYR A 177 26.56 -4.10 -6.29
C TYR A 177 27.93 -3.88 -6.96
N GLN A 178 28.04 -2.88 -7.84
CA GLN A 178 29.28 -2.56 -8.56
C GLN A 178 30.41 -2.13 -7.61
N LYS A 179 30.07 -1.52 -6.46
CA LYS A 179 31.01 -1.18 -5.38
C LYS A 179 31.37 -2.36 -4.48
N GLN A 180 30.89 -3.56 -4.78
CA GLN A 180 31.03 -4.76 -3.95
C GLN A 180 30.31 -4.65 -2.59
N GLU A 181 29.39 -3.69 -2.45
CA GLU A 181 28.52 -3.50 -1.29
C GLU A 181 27.21 -4.30 -1.48
N LYS A 182 27.37 -5.58 -1.80
CA LYS A 182 26.26 -6.49 -2.04
C LYS A 182 25.35 -6.59 -0.82
N LEU A 183 24.04 -6.81 -1.04
CA LEU A 183 23.10 -7.05 0.03
C LEU A 183 23.55 -8.28 0.84
N ASN A 184 23.73 -8.08 2.14
CA ASN A 184 23.74 -9.15 3.13
C ASN A 184 22.35 -9.17 3.77
N LEU A 185 21.51 -10.12 3.35
CA LEU A 185 20.10 -10.18 3.69
C LEU A 185 19.90 -10.37 5.19
N LEU A 186 20.63 -11.30 5.82
CA LEU A 186 20.50 -11.55 7.26
C LEU A 186 20.86 -10.33 8.10
N LYS A 187 21.97 -9.66 7.76
CA LYS A 187 22.37 -8.41 8.41
C LYS A 187 21.32 -7.32 8.21
N TYR A 188 20.74 -7.22 7.02
CA TYR A 188 19.72 -6.23 6.71
C TYR A 188 18.41 -6.47 7.46
N ILE A 189 17.83 -7.67 7.38
CA ILE A 189 16.52 -7.97 7.99
C ILE A 189 16.54 -8.01 9.52
N SER A 190 17.73 -8.12 10.12
CA SER A 190 17.95 -8.02 11.57
C SER A 190 18.30 -6.61 12.04
N ASN A 191 18.53 -5.66 11.13
CA ASN A 191 18.97 -4.30 11.45
C ASN A 191 17.81 -3.39 11.89
N ASN A 192 17.32 -3.60 13.11
CA ASN A 192 16.30 -2.74 13.71
C ASN A 192 16.81 -1.32 14.03
N GLU A 193 18.12 -1.17 14.27
CA GLU A 193 18.73 0.12 14.59
C GLU A 193 18.77 1.06 13.38
N GLY A 194 18.96 0.51 12.18
CA GLY A 194 18.93 1.27 10.92
C GLY A 194 17.63 2.04 10.71
N TRP A 195 16.51 1.50 11.20
CA TRP A 195 15.20 2.16 11.14
C TRP A 195 15.01 3.31 12.16
N ARG A 196 15.94 3.48 13.08
CA ARG A 196 15.97 4.59 14.06
C ARG A 196 17.06 5.62 13.73
N ASP A 197 17.98 5.25 12.85
CA ASP A 197 19.10 6.07 12.41
C ASP A 197 18.71 6.85 11.15
N LYS A 198 18.52 8.17 11.29
CA LYS A 198 18.15 9.06 10.18
C LYS A 198 19.13 8.98 9.00
N GLY A 199 20.42 8.72 9.26
CA GLY A 199 21.44 8.61 8.22
C GLY A 199 21.35 7.31 7.42
N LYS A 200 20.63 6.30 7.92
CA LYS A 200 20.44 5.00 7.26
C LYS A 200 19.04 4.78 6.74
N LEU A 201 18.08 5.64 7.12
CA LEU A 201 16.67 5.44 6.83
C LEU A 201 16.40 5.33 5.31
N GLU A 202 17.06 6.16 4.50
CA GLU A 202 16.95 6.09 3.03
C GLU A 202 17.43 4.74 2.48
N TYR A 203 18.55 4.22 2.99
CA TYR A 203 19.03 2.88 2.63
C TYR A 203 18.04 1.79 3.06
N MET A 204 17.41 1.95 4.24
CA MET A 204 16.39 1.00 4.71
C MET A 204 15.19 0.97 3.78
N TYR A 205 14.63 2.12 3.40
CA TYR A 205 13.49 2.18 2.45
C TYR A 205 13.89 1.70 1.05
N THR A 206 15.01 2.18 0.51
CA THR A 206 15.52 1.77 -0.82
C THR A 206 15.70 0.26 -0.92
N THR A 207 16.31 -0.35 0.09
CA THR A 207 16.53 -1.81 0.11
C THR A 207 15.21 -2.57 0.27
N SER A 208 14.30 -2.10 1.14
CA SER A 208 12.99 -2.72 1.35
C SER A 208 12.16 -2.72 0.06
N TYR A 209 12.05 -1.56 -0.59
CA TYR A 209 11.41 -1.39 -1.88
C TYR A 209 12.00 -2.36 -2.92
N SER A 210 13.33 -2.40 -3.02
CA SER A 210 14.02 -3.22 -4.01
C SER A 210 13.82 -4.72 -3.78
N ILE A 211 13.75 -5.17 -2.53
CA ILE A 211 13.42 -6.56 -2.19
C ILE A 211 11.99 -6.90 -2.68
N ILE A 212 11.00 -6.05 -2.39
CA ILE A 212 9.62 -6.26 -2.86
C ILE A 212 9.53 -6.21 -4.39
N PHE A 213 10.23 -5.28 -5.03
CA PHE A 213 10.28 -5.16 -6.48
C PHE A 213 10.89 -6.41 -7.14
N TYR A 214 11.99 -6.93 -6.61
CA TYR A 214 12.60 -8.18 -7.08
C TYR A 214 11.64 -9.37 -6.92
N LEU A 215 10.96 -9.49 -5.78
CA LEU A 215 9.95 -10.52 -5.55
C LEU A 215 8.82 -10.42 -6.58
N TYR A 216 8.29 -9.21 -6.80
CA TYR A 216 7.26 -8.94 -7.80
C TYR A 216 7.70 -9.33 -9.21
N LYS A 217 8.94 -9.00 -9.61
CA LYS A 217 9.49 -9.36 -10.92
C LYS A 217 9.75 -10.85 -11.09
N LYS A 218 10.09 -11.54 -10.01
CA LYS A 218 10.36 -12.98 -10.04
C LYS A 218 9.07 -13.79 -10.11
N ASP A 219 8.15 -13.53 -9.19
CA ASP A 219 6.78 -14.06 -9.14
C ASP A 219 6.00 -13.30 -8.05
N PRO A 220 4.97 -12.51 -8.40
CA PRO A 220 4.15 -11.79 -7.42
C PRO A 220 3.53 -12.67 -6.34
N GLN A 221 3.33 -13.98 -6.59
CA GLN A 221 2.84 -14.91 -5.59
C GLN A 221 3.80 -15.07 -4.40
N PHE A 222 5.09 -14.77 -4.56
CA PHE A 222 6.01 -14.80 -3.42
C PHE A 222 5.63 -13.78 -2.36
N ILE A 223 5.19 -12.58 -2.74
CA ILE A 223 4.74 -11.56 -1.78
C ILE A 223 3.53 -12.07 -1.00
N SER A 224 2.55 -12.66 -1.69
CA SER A 224 1.37 -13.28 -1.06
C SER A 224 1.77 -14.41 -0.09
N LYS A 225 2.62 -15.35 -0.54
CA LYS A 225 3.10 -16.47 0.29
C LYS A 225 3.86 -15.97 1.52
N MET A 226 4.74 -14.99 1.36
CA MET A 226 5.45 -14.36 2.48
C MET A 226 4.48 -13.72 3.47
N ALA A 227 3.53 -12.91 2.98
CA ALA A 227 2.54 -12.24 3.81
C ALA A 227 1.68 -13.24 4.63
N GLN A 228 1.25 -14.33 4.00
CA GLN A 228 0.50 -15.40 4.67
C GLN A 228 1.35 -16.15 5.70
N MET A 229 2.63 -16.38 5.42
CA MET A 229 3.52 -17.01 6.38
C MET A 229 3.83 -16.10 7.58
N TYR A 230 4.02 -14.80 7.37
CA TYR A 230 4.12 -13.82 8.46
C TYR A 230 2.87 -13.81 9.32
N ARG A 231 1.68 -13.82 8.69
CA ARG A 231 0.40 -13.90 9.41
C ARG A 231 0.29 -15.15 10.30
N LYS A 232 0.95 -16.25 9.92
CA LYS A 232 1.04 -17.50 10.70
C LYS A 232 2.17 -17.49 11.75
N GLY A 233 2.95 -16.43 11.85
CA GLY A 233 4.02 -16.27 12.85
C GLY A 233 5.33 -16.98 12.50
N TYR A 234 5.56 -17.36 11.24
CA TYR A 234 6.84 -17.96 10.85
C TYR A 234 7.98 -16.92 10.90
N SER A 235 9.18 -17.37 11.30
CA SER A 235 10.38 -16.52 11.30
C SER A 235 10.81 -16.15 9.88
N GLN A 236 11.56 -15.06 9.74
CA GLN A 236 12.06 -14.59 8.45
C GLN A 236 12.93 -15.65 7.76
N GLU A 237 13.84 -16.29 8.50
CA GLU A 237 14.72 -17.35 8.01
C GLU A 237 13.92 -18.56 7.52
N LYS A 238 12.86 -18.94 8.26
CA LYS A 238 11.97 -20.03 7.86
C LYS A 238 11.23 -19.69 6.57
N ILE A 239 10.75 -18.46 6.43
CA ILE A 239 10.05 -17.99 5.23
C ILE A 239 10.98 -18.04 4.02
N PHE A 240 12.16 -17.41 4.10
CA PHE A 240 13.13 -17.41 3.00
C PHE A 240 13.57 -18.82 2.63
N SER A 241 13.85 -19.68 3.61
CA SER A 241 14.25 -21.07 3.34
C SER A 241 13.14 -21.89 2.70
N THR A 242 11.88 -21.67 3.08
CA THR A 242 10.72 -22.40 2.52
C THR A 242 10.43 -21.96 1.09
N LEU A 243 10.52 -20.67 0.78
CA LEU A 243 10.14 -20.14 -0.54
C LEU A 243 11.29 -20.16 -1.56
N PHE A 244 12.54 -20.12 -1.11
CA PHE A 244 13.72 -19.99 -1.99
C PHE A 244 14.78 -21.07 -1.76
N GLY A 245 14.49 -22.07 -0.92
CA GLY A 245 15.39 -23.16 -0.55
C GLY A 245 16.40 -22.79 0.54
N SER A 246 16.91 -21.56 0.54
CA SER A 246 17.74 -21.01 1.62
C SER A 246 17.75 -19.48 1.59
N VAL A 247 18.19 -18.86 2.69
CA VAL A 247 18.45 -17.41 2.73
C VAL A 247 19.53 -17.03 1.72
N SER A 248 20.60 -17.82 1.60
CA SER A 248 21.70 -17.56 0.67
C SER A 248 21.24 -17.65 -0.80
N ASN A 249 20.33 -18.56 -1.13
CA ASN A 249 19.79 -18.66 -2.49
C ASN A 249 18.99 -17.41 -2.87
N PHE A 250 18.18 -16.88 -1.94
CA PHE A 250 17.49 -15.62 -2.16
C PHE A 250 18.48 -14.47 -2.35
N GLU A 251 19.42 -14.32 -1.43
CA GLU A 251 20.44 -13.26 -1.43
C GLU A 251 21.27 -13.28 -2.72
N ASN A 252 21.75 -14.45 -3.14
CA ASN A 252 22.50 -14.61 -4.38
C ASN A 252 21.66 -14.22 -5.60
N GLY A 253 20.40 -14.68 -5.66
CA GLY A 253 19.49 -14.34 -6.75
C GLY A 253 19.19 -12.83 -6.80
N PHE A 254 18.96 -12.20 -5.64
CA PHE A 254 18.74 -10.76 -5.53
C PHE A 254 19.98 -9.99 -6.00
N ASN A 255 21.16 -10.30 -5.46
CA ASN A 255 22.39 -9.62 -5.84
C ASN A 255 22.71 -9.80 -7.34
N LEU A 256 22.46 -10.98 -7.90
CA LEU A 256 22.64 -11.22 -9.34
C LEU A 256 21.64 -10.44 -10.20
N TYR A 257 20.41 -10.23 -9.73
CA TYR A 257 19.40 -9.43 -10.43
C TYR A 257 19.82 -7.95 -10.55
N TYR A 258 20.53 -7.43 -9.55
CA TYR A 258 21.05 -6.04 -9.54
C TYR A 258 22.52 -5.92 -9.97
N ARG A 259 23.10 -6.93 -10.62
CA ARG A 259 24.42 -6.80 -11.24
C ARG A 259 24.36 -5.91 -12.48
#